data_AF-B4H3B8-F1
#
_entry.id   AF-B4H3B8-F1
#
_cell.length_a   1.000
_cell.length_b   1.000
_cell.length_c   1.000
_cell.angle_alpha   90.00
_cell.angle_beta   90.00
_cell.angle_gamma   90.00
#
_symmetry.space_group_name_H-M   'P 1'
#
loop_
_entity.id
_entity.type
_entity.pdbx_description
1 polymer ?
#
loop_
_entity_poly.entity_id
_entity_poly.type
_entity_poly.pdbx_seq_one_letter_code
_entity_poly.pdbx_strand_id
1 'polypeptide(L)'
;MESLYHQTNNTVKEIEHAFQRLGQISTQEALDVENSIQLKITQANSNCDRLDVLLFKVPPSQRQSSKLRVDQLKYDLRHLQTSLQHAKDRRQRREQEISEREQLLNHRFSANSTQPEETCLQLDYDLQHHTQLGSAHRGVDDMISSGSGILESLISQRMTLGGAHKRIQAIGSTLGLSNHTMKLIERRLVEDRKIFLGGMLVTLLIIGLIIYFLVL
;
A
#
# COMPACT_ATOMS: atom_id res chain seq x y z
N MET A 1 3.74 14.04 -20.45
CA MET A 1 3.29 13.63 -19.11
C MET A 1 2.24 12.52 -19.26
N GLU A 2 1.17 12.74 -20.03
CA GLU A 2 0.15 11.72 -20.36
C GLU A 2 0.73 10.40 -20.90
N SER A 3 1.61 10.47 -21.91
CA SER A 3 2.19 9.27 -22.54
C SER A 3 3.02 8.42 -21.58
N LEU A 4 3.87 9.07 -20.79
CA LEU A 4 4.71 8.38 -19.79
C LEU A 4 3.86 7.81 -18.65
N TYR A 5 2.76 8.48 -18.29
CA TYR A 5 1.80 7.97 -17.32
C TYR A 5 1.11 6.71 -17.82
N HIS A 6 0.60 6.69 -19.06
CA HIS A 6 -0.02 5.50 -19.65
C HIS A 6 0.98 4.36 -19.79
N GLN A 7 2.21 4.65 -20.20
CA GLN A 7 3.28 3.65 -20.28
C GLN A 7 3.56 3.04 -18.90
N THR A 8 3.70 3.87 -17.87
CA THR A 8 4.00 3.38 -16.52
C THR A 8 2.82 2.59 -15.94
N ASN A 9 1.59 3.02 -16.19
CA ASN A 9 0.40 2.27 -15.80
C ASN A 9 0.31 0.90 -16.50
N ASN A 10 0.65 0.83 -17.79
CA ASN A 10 0.73 -0.46 -18.49
C ASN A 10 1.83 -1.35 -17.89
N THR A 11 3.00 -0.80 -17.56
CA THR A 11 4.06 -1.60 -16.90
C THR A 11 3.61 -2.12 -15.53
N VAL A 12 2.82 -1.35 -14.77
CA VAL A 12 2.24 -1.79 -13.49
C VAL A 12 1.28 -2.96 -13.70
N LYS A 13 0.38 -2.88 -14.68
CA LYS A 13 -0.53 -3.99 -15.01
C LYS A 13 0.21 -5.26 -15.46
N GLU A 14 1.28 -5.09 -16.24
CA GLU A 14 2.12 -6.22 -16.63
C GLU A 14 2.83 -6.87 -15.44
N ILE A 15 3.26 -6.07 -14.47
CA ILE A 15 3.83 -6.57 -13.21
C ILE A 15 2.77 -7.37 -12.44
N GLU A 16 1.55 -6.86 -12.31
CA GLU A 16 0.45 -7.58 -11.65
C GLU A 16 0.13 -8.93 -12.33
N HIS A 17 0.09 -8.95 -13.66
CA HIS A 17 -0.12 -10.20 -14.40
C HIS A 17 1.06 -11.17 -14.23
N ALA A 18 2.30 -10.68 -14.19
CA ALA A 18 3.46 -11.49 -13.89
C ALA A 18 3.42 -12.07 -12.46
N PHE A 19 2.91 -11.31 -11.49
CA PHE A 19 2.67 -11.80 -10.13
C PHE A 19 1.59 -12.89 -10.06
N GLN A 20 0.51 -12.76 -10.82
CA GLN A 20 -0.50 -13.82 -10.91
C GLN A 20 0.09 -15.11 -11.48
N ARG A 21 0.95 -14.97 -12.50
CA ARG A 21 1.67 -16.09 -13.09
C ARG A 21 2.66 -16.73 -12.09
N LEU A 22 3.35 -15.92 -11.29
CA LEU A 22 4.29 -16.40 -10.25
C LEU A 22 3.63 -17.40 -9.27
N GLY A 23 2.32 -17.28 -9.04
CA GLY A 23 1.56 -18.22 -8.20
C GLY A 23 1.27 -19.58 -8.83
N GLN A 24 1.42 -19.74 -10.16
CA GLN A 24 1.01 -20.94 -10.90
C GLN A 24 2.19 -21.74 -11.48
N ILE A 25 3.42 -21.20 -11.40
CA ILE A 25 4.58 -21.73 -12.11
C ILE A 25 5.52 -22.55 -11.19
N SER A 26 6.32 -23.42 -11.80
CA SER A 26 7.42 -24.19 -11.18
C SER A 26 8.54 -23.32 -10.59
N THR A 27 9.32 -23.87 -9.66
CA THR A 27 10.34 -23.15 -8.87
C THR A 27 11.45 -22.48 -9.70
N GLN A 28 11.81 -23.07 -10.85
CA GLN A 28 12.87 -22.53 -11.72
C GLN A 28 12.39 -21.33 -12.55
N GLU A 29 11.22 -21.43 -13.18
CA GLU A 29 10.65 -20.31 -13.92
C GLU A 29 10.20 -19.17 -12.97
N ALA A 30 9.91 -19.48 -11.69
CA ALA A 30 9.59 -18.48 -10.67
C ALA A 30 10.75 -17.48 -10.44
N LEU A 31 12.00 -17.95 -10.46
CA LEU A 31 13.20 -17.10 -10.30
C LEU A 31 13.35 -16.09 -11.44
N ASP A 32 13.20 -16.54 -12.68
CA ASP A 32 13.29 -15.68 -13.85
C ASP A 32 12.15 -14.65 -13.88
N VAL A 33 10.94 -15.08 -13.50
CA VAL A 33 9.79 -14.19 -13.39
C VAL A 33 10.01 -13.15 -12.27
N GLU A 34 10.50 -13.52 -11.09
CA GLU A 34 10.84 -12.58 -10.01
C GLU A 34 11.87 -11.55 -10.45
N ASN A 35 12.94 -11.98 -11.14
CA ASN A 35 13.96 -11.07 -11.66
C ASN A 35 13.38 -10.12 -12.71
N SER A 36 12.52 -10.62 -13.59
CA SER A 36 11.82 -9.79 -14.57
C SER A 36 10.90 -8.76 -13.90
N ILE A 37 10.17 -9.15 -12.84
CA ILE A 37 9.32 -8.27 -12.06
C ILE A 37 10.16 -7.19 -11.36
N GLN A 38 11.29 -7.56 -10.75
CA GLN A 38 12.20 -6.61 -10.10
C GLN A 38 12.72 -5.56 -11.09
N LEU A 39 13.13 -5.98 -12.29
CA LEU A 39 13.59 -5.08 -13.36
C LEU A 39 12.47 -4.13 -13.80
N LYS A 40 11.26 -4.66 -14.02
CA LYS A 40 10.09 -3.84 -14.40
C LYS A 40 9.70 -2.85 -13.31
N ILE A 41 9.73 -3.23 -12.03
CA ILE A 41 9.47 -2.33 -10.89
C ILE A 41 10.51 -1.20 -10.86
N THR A 42 11.79 -1.53 -11.06
CA THR A 42 12.87 -0.53 -11.08
C THR A 42 12.69 0.45 -12.24
N GLN A 43 12.34 -0.05 -13.42
CA GLN A 43 12.02 0.77 -14.58
C GLN A 43 10.81 1.68 -14.32
N ALA A 44 9.73 1.15 -13.75
CA ALA A 44 8.53 1.92 -13.43
C ALA A 44 8.79 3.00 -12.37
N ASN A 45 9.60 2.72 -11.34
CA ASN A 45 10.05 3.72 -10.37
C ASN A 45 10.83 4.85 -11.06
N SER A 46 11.77 4.54 -11.94
CA SER A 46 12.51 5.57 -12.69
C SER A 46 11.60 6.43 -13.58
N ASN A 47 10.53 5.85 -14.12
CA ASN A 47 9.52 6.59 -14.88
C ASN A 47 8.69 7.51 -13.96
N CYS A 48 8.33 7.06 -12.75
CA CYS A 48 7.68 7.89 -11.74
C CYS A 48 8.53 9.09 -11.32
N ASP A 49 9.85 8.92 -11.16
CA ASP A 49 10.77 10.02 -10.85
C ASP A 49 10.81 11.04 -12.01
N ARG A 50 10.76 10.56 -13.26
CA ARG A 50 10.62 11.44 -14.43
C ARG A 50 9.27 12.15 -14.47
N LEU A 51 8.18 11.49 -14.04
CA LEU A 51 6.85 12.11 -13.93
C LEU A 51 6.85 13.22 -12.87
N ASP A 52 7.55 13.06 -11.76
CA ASP A 52 7.70 14.13 -10.75
C ASP A 52 8.38 15.37 -11.33
N VAL A 53 9.46 15.18 -12.08
CA VAL A 53 10.16 16.30 -12.75
C VAL A 53 9.22 16.99 -13.75
N LEU A 54 8.44 16.21 -14.51
CA LEU A 54 7.46 16.75 -15.45
C LEU A 54 6.29 17.45 -14.74
N LEU A 55 5.98 17.08 -13.49
CA LEU A 55 4.91 17.68 -12.70
C LEU A 55 5.17 19.16 -12.41
N PHE A 56 6.43 19.56 -12.25
CA PHE A 56 6.83 20.96 -12.10
C PHE A 56 6.57 21.80 -13.36
N LYS A 57 6.49 21.17 -14.54
CA LYS A 57 6.20 21.85 -15.83
C LYS A 57 4.69 22.00 -16.11
N VAL A 58 3.82 21.39 -15.32
CA VAL A 58 2.35 21.44 -15.51
C VAL A 58 1.76 22.69 -14.84
N PRO A 59 0.75 23.36 -15.44
CA PRO A 59 0.05 24.50 -14.84
C PRO A 59 -0.57 24.17 -13.47
N PRO A 60 -0.67 25.15 -12.55
CA PRO A 60 -1.04 24.92 -11.15
C PRO A 60 -2.45 24.33 -10.97
N SER A 61 -3.38 24.57 -11.91
CA SER A 61 -4.74 24.00 -11.88
C SER A 61 -4.79 22.48 -12.10
N GLN A 62 -3.90 21.93 -12.94
CA GLN A 62 -3.85 20.50 -13.24
C GLN A 62 -2.82 19.76 -12.38
N ARG A 63 -1.83 20.48 -11.83
CA ARG A 63 -0.73 19.94 -11.03
C ARG A 63 -1.21 19.11 -9.83
N GLN A 64 -2.28 19.54 -9.15
CA GLN A 64 -2.80 18.79 -8.00
C GLN A 64 -3.38 17.42 -8.40
N SER A 65 -4.12 17.36 -9.52
CA SER A 65 -4.68 16.10 -10.03
C SER A 65 -3.59 15.16 -10.54
N SER A 66 -2.63 15.68 -11.31
CA SER A 66 -1.49 14.90 -11.77
C SER A 66 -0.64 14.40 -10.60
N LYS A 67 -0.51 15.18 -9.53
CA LYS A 67 0.26 14.80 -8.34
C LYS A 67 -0.39 13.60 -7.64
N LEU A 68 -1.70 13.67 -7.43
CA LEU A 68 -2.46 12.57 -6.84
C LEU A 68 -2.29 11.27 -7.64
N ARG A 69 -2.33 11.35 -8.98
CA ARG A 69 -2.14 10.19 -9.86
C ARG A 69 -0.73 9.59 -9.76
N VAL A 70 0.31 10.43 -9.71
CA VAL A 70 1.70 9.96 -9.55
C VAL A 70 1.92 9.38 -8.16
N ASP A 71 1.36 10.00 -7.12
CA ASP A 71 1.43 9.50 -5.74
C ASP A 71 0.73 8.14 -5.59
N GLN A 72 -0.41 7.95 -6.26
CA GLN A 72 -1.08 6.65 -6.33
C GLN A 72 -0.18 5.60 -7.00
N LEU A 73 0.42 5.93 -8.15
CA LEU A 73 1.30 4.99 -8.85
C LEU A 73 2.51 4.56 -8.00
N LYS A 74 3.08 5.51 -7.24
CA LYS A 74 4.17 5.23 -6.30
C LYS A 74 3.73 4.33 -5.15
N TYR A 75 2.51 4.54 -4.64
CA TYR A 75 1.95 3.66 -3.61
C TYR A 75 1.81 2.23 -4.15
N ASP A 76 1.25 2.07 -5.34
CA ASP A 76 1.06 0.76 -5.97
C ASP A 76 2.41 0.07 -6.22
N LEU A 77 3.43 0.80 -6.69
CA LEU A 77 4.79 0.27 -6.88
C LEU A 77 5.45 -0.17 -5.57
N ARG A 78 5.29 0.60 -4.48
CA ARG A 78 5.80 0.19 -3.16
C ARG A 78 5.11 -1.08 -2.66
N HIS A 79 3.79 -1.17 -2.85
CA HIS A 79 3.03 -2.37 -2.48
C HIS A 79 3.48 -3.60 -3.28
N LEU A 80 3.70 -3.45 -4.59
CA LEU A 80 4.21 -4.52 -5.44
C LEU A 80 5.63 -4.94 -5.04
N GLN A 81 6.48 -3.98 -4.65
CA GLN A 81 7.82 -4.26 -4.18
C GLN A 81 7.82 -5.05 -2.86
N THR A 82 6.99 -4.67 -1.89
CA THR A 82 6.79 -5.44 -0.65
C THR A 82 6.24 -6.84 -0.95
N SER A 83 5.27 -6.95 -1.87
CA SER A 83 4.72 -8.25 -2.30
C SER A 83 5.79 -9.16 -2.91
N LEU A 84 6.72 -8.61 -3.71
CA LEU A 84 7.84 -9.36 -4.27
C LEU A 84 8.76 -9.89 -3.18
N GLN A 85 9.06 -9.04 -2.18
CA GLN A 85 9.92 -9.43 -1.06
C GLN A 85 9.30 -10.59 -0.27
N HIS A 86 8.00 -10.53 0.02
CA HIS A 86 7.30 -11.63 0.68
C HIS A 86 7.29 -12.92 -0.15
N ALA A 87 7.13 -12.82 -1.47
CA ALA A 87 7.22 -13.98 -2.35
C ALA A 87 8.62 -14.63 -2.29
N LYS A 88 9.68 -13.81 -2.31
CA LYS A 88 11.08 -14.24 -2.17
C LYS A 88 11.35 -14.90 -0.83
N ASP A 89 10.96 -14.27 0.28
CA ASP A 89 11.13 -14.81 1.62
C ASP A 89 10.39 -16.16 1.76
N ARG A 90 9.18 -16.27 1.21
CA ARG A 90 8.40 -17.52 1.23
C ARG A 90 9.05 -18.62 0.41
N ARG A 91 9.75 -18.30 -0.68
CA ARG A 91 10.51 -19.28 -1.45
C ARG A 91 11.76 -19.71 -0.69
N GLN A 92 12.52 -18.75 -0.16
CA GLN A 92 13.74 -19.02 0.60
C GLN A 92 13.47 -19.87 1.84
N ARG A 93 12.39 -19.60 2.58
CA ARG A 93 11.97 -20.44 3.71
C ARG A 93 11.67 -21.88 3.28
N ARG A 94 10.96 -22.07 2.16
CA ARG A 94 10.71 -23.41 1.63
C ARG A 94 11.99 -24.14 1.22
N GLU A 95 12.94 -23.43 0.60
CA GLU A 95 14.26 -24.01 0.25
C GLU A 95 15.05 -24.40 1.50
N GLN A 96 15.03 -23.57 2.55
CA GLN A 96 15.66 -23.87 3.84
C GLN A 96 15.01 -25.09 4.51
N GLU A 97 13.68 -25.14 4.60
CA GLU A 97 12.94 -26.29 5.16
C GLU A 97 13.24 -27.60 4.40
N ILE A 98 13.35 -27.54 3.06
CA ILE A 98 13.71 -28.71 2.24
C ILE A 98 15.15 -29.14 2.52
N SER A 99 16.09 -28.19 2.58
CA SER A 99 17.49 -28.49 2.85
C SER A 99 17.70 -29.08 4.25
N GLU A 100 17.04 -28.50 5.26
CA GLU A 100 17.03 -29.04 6.63
C GLU A 100 16.43 -30.44 6.67
N ARG A 101 15.33 -30.67 5.94
CA ARG A 101 14.72 -32.00 5.82
C ARG A 101 15.65 -33.01 5.15
N GLU A 102 16.36 -32.62 4.10
CA GLU A 102 17.35 -33.47 3.43
C GLU A 102 18.53 -33.81 4.34
N GLN A 103 19.01 -32.84 5.13
CA GLN A 103 20.05 -33.09 6.15
C GLN A 103 19.57 -34.08 7.21
N LEU A 104 18.34 -33.93 7.71
CA LEU A 104 17.74 -34.87 8.66
C LEU A 104 17.53 -36.27 8.06
N LEU A 105 17.20 -36.36 6.76
CA LEU A 105 17.06 -37.63 6.04
C LEU A 105 18.42 -38.33 5.85
N ASN A 106 19.48 -37.58 5.56
CA ASN A 106 20.86 -38.10 5.51
C ASN A 106 21.37 -38.56 6.88
N HIS A 107 20.77 -38.05 7.97
CA HIS A 107 21.06 -38.47 9.35
C HIS A 107 20.30 -39.73 9.81
N ARG A 108 19.56 -40.44 8.94
CA ARG A 108 18.79 -41.64 9.33
C ARG A 108 19.70 -42.83 9.67
N PHE A 109 19.96 -42.96 10.97
CA PHE A 109 20.31 -44.16 11.74
C PHE A 109 20.78 -45.39 10.95
N SER A 110 22.10 -45.61 10.92
CA SER A 110 22.69 -46.94 10.70
C SER A 110 22.45 -47.82 11.93
N ALA A 111 21.26 -48.40 12.05
CA ALA A 111 20.98 -49.42 13.05
C ALA A 111 21.36 -50.80 12.48
N ASN A 112 22.66 -51.12 12.45
CA ASN A 112 23.25 -52.46 12.63
C ASN A 112 24.74 -52.46 12.23
N SER A 113 25.61 -51.87 13.05
CA SER A 113 27.02 -52.29 13.09
C SER A 113 27.26 -52.96 14.44
N THR A 114 27.27 -54.29 14.41
CA THR A 114 27.49 -55.18 15.55
C THR A 114 28.86 -54.96 16.19
N GLN A 115 28.98 -54.11 17.22
CA GLN A 115 30.02 -54.18 18.26
C GLN A 115 29.69 -53.27 19.47
N PRO A 116 30.17 -53.60 20.69
CA PRO A 116 29.66 -53.06 21.95
C PRO A 116 30.20 -51.66 22.22
N GLU A 117 29.38 -50.64 21.95
CA GLU A 117 29.68 -49.21 22.11
C GLU A 117 28.63 -48.56 23.04
N GLU A 118 28.54 -49.02 24.29
CA GLU A 118 27.67 -48.39 25.29
C GLU A 118 28.20 -47.02 25.77
N THR A 119 29.43 -46.62 25.38
CA THR A 119 30.02 -45.33 25.76
C THR A 119 29.89 -44.26 24.67
N CYS A 120 29.76 -44.62 23.39
CA CYS A 120 29.54 -43.65 22.32
C CYS A 120 28.09 -43.12 22.24
N LEU A 121 27.10 -43.92 22.66
CA LEU A 121 25.69 -43.50 22.67
C LEU A 121 25.38 -42.38 23.68
N GLN A 122 26.12 -42.30 24.79
CA GLN A 122 25.89 -41.28 25.82
C GLN A 122 26.61 -39.95 25.51
N LEU A 123 27.81 -40.00 24.92
CA LEU A 123 28.53 -38.80 24.49
C LEU A 123 27.85 -38.12 23.28
N ASP A 124 27.29 -38.91 22.37
CA ASP A 124 26.53 -38.40 21.22
C ASP A 124 25.21 -37.76 21.67
N TYR A 125 24.54 -38.34 22.68
CA TYR A 125 23.34 -37.74 23.28
C TYR A 125 23.65 -36.39 23.95
N ASP A 126 24.74 -36.27 24.70
CA ASP A 126 25.12 -35.00 25.37
C ASP A 126 25.54 -33.91 24.36
N LEU A 127 26.29 -34.27 23.30
CA LEU A 127 26.63 -33.35 22.20
C LEU A 127 25.39 -32.94 21.40
N GLN A 128 24.47 -33.87 21.18
CA GLN A 128 23.19 -33.63 20.53
C GLN A 128 22.28 -32.74 21.40
N HIS A 129 22.27 -32.93 22.71
CA HIS A 129 21.53 -32.08 23.65
C HIS A 129 22.13 -30.67 23.68
N HIS A 130 23.45 -30.52 23.62
CA HIS A 130 24.11 -29.22 23.57
C HIS A 130 23.82 -28.46 22.27
N THR A 131 23.84 -29.15 21.13
CA THR A 131 23.48 -28.55 19.83
C THR A 131 22.00 -28.21 19.74
N GLN A 132 21.12 -29.05 20.29
CA GLN A 132 19.69 -28.75 20.42
C GLN A 132 19.41 -27.59 21.37
N LEU A 133 20.15 -27.46 22.48
CA LEU A 133 20.06 -26.30 23.36
C LEU A 133 20.55 -25.02 22.65
N GLY A 134 21.61 -25.12 21.85
CA GLY A 134 22.12 -24.00 21.06
C GLY A 134 21.21 -23.58 19.89
N SER A 135 20.46 -24.51 19.30
CA SER A 135 19.44 -24.20 18.29
C SER A 135 18.14 -23.70 18.92
N ALA A 136 17.72 -24.26 20.05
CA ALA A 136 16.59 -23.77 20.83
C ALA A 136 16.84 -22.34 21.35
N HIS A 137 18.06 -22.04 21.82
CA HIS A 137 18.41 -20.69 22.25
C HIS A 137 18.35 -19.69 21.09
N ARG A 138 18.86 -20.06 19.91
CA ARG A 138 18.71 -19.25 18.69
C ARG A 138 17.27 -19.07 18.26
N GLY A 139 16.45 -20.13 18.32
CA GLY A 139 15.03 -20.04 18.00
C GLY A 139 14.25 -19.15 18.99
N VAL A 140 14.63 -19.18 20.27
CA VAL A 140 14.09 -18.26 21.29
C VAL A 140 14.55 -16.83 21.03
N ASP A 141 15.83 -16.61 20.70
CA ASP A 141 16.34 -15.27 20.36
C ASP A 141 15.69 -14.69 19.11
N ASP A 142 15.45 -15.51 18.07
CA ASP A 142 14.71 -15.09 16.88
C ASP A 142 13.26 -14.75 17.20
N MET A 143 12.63 -15.49 18.13
CA MET A 143 11.27 -15.21 18.60
C MET A 143 11.21 -13.94 19.45
N ILE A 144 12.20 -13.68 20.30
CA ILE A 144 12.34 -12.44 21.09
C ILE A 144 12.58 -11.25 20.15
N SER A 145 13.47 -11.41 19.17
CA SER A 145 13.74 -10.42 18.12
C SER A 145 12.47 -10.09 17.34
N SER A 146 11.76 -11.10 16.85
CA SER A 146 10.50 -10.93 16.13
C SER A 146 9.41 -10.32 17.01
N GLY A 147 9.31 -10.73 18.28
CA GLY A 147 8.41 -10.15 19.27
C GLY A 147 8.68 -8.67 19.53
N SER A 148 9.96 -8.27 19.61
CA SER A 148 10.37 -6.88 19.77
C SER A 148 9.99 -6.02 18.55
N GLY A 149 10.16 -6.56 17.34
CA GLY A 149 9.78 -5.88 16.09
C GLY A 149 8.26 -5.71 15.92
N ILE A 150 7.47 -6.70 16.39
CA ILE A 150 6.02 -6.59 16.44
C ILE A 150 5.59 -5.52 17.46
N LEU A 151 6.22 -5.49 18.63
CA LEU A 151 5.93 -4.48 19.65
C LEU A 151 6.24 -3.06 19.16
N GLU A 152 7.40 -2.87 18.52
CA GLU A 152 7.79 -1.60 17.90
C GLU A 152 6.83 -1.21 16.77
N SER A 153 6.39 -2.17 15.96
CA SER A 153 5.38 -1.93 14.94
C SER A 153 4.04 -1.49 15.53
N LEU A 154 3.59 -2.11 16.63
CA LEU A 154 2.37 -1.71 17.36
C LEU A 154 2.50 -0.32 17.99
N ILE A 155 3.67 0.01 18.55
CA ILE A 155 3.96 1.35 19.08
C ILE A 155 3.96 2.38 17.93
N SER A 156 4.60 2.08 16.80
CA SER A 156 4.61 2.94 15.61
C SER A 156 3.20 3.12 15.03
N GLN A 157 2.37 2.08 15.04
CA GLN A 157 0.97 2.14 14.63
C GLN A 157 0.17 3.02 15.57
N ARG A 158 0.35 2.92 16.89
CA ARG A 158 -0.28 3.83 17.87
C ARG A 158 0.13 5.28 17.64
N MET A 159 1.41 5.54 17.39
CA MET A 159 1.91 6.89 17.09
C MET A 159 1.34 7.42 15.77
N THR A 160 1.20 6.55 14.76
CA THR A 160 0.59 6.87 13.46
C THR A 160 -0.91 7.11 13.58
N LEU A 161 -1.65 6.33 14.37
CA LEU A 161 -3.06 6.57 14.69
C LEU A 161 -3.26 7.88 15.46
N GLY A 162 -2.36 8.21 16.38
CA GLY A 162 -2.36 9.52 17.06
C GLY A 162 -2.17 10.69 16.08
N GLY A 163 -1.28 10.53 15.10
CA GLY A 163 -1.09 11.47 13.99
C GLY A 163 -2.29 11.55 13.06
N ALA A 164 -2.93 10.42 12.76
CA ALA A 164 -4.14 10.36 11.94
C ALA A 164 -5.33 11.03 12.64
N HIS A 165 -5.50 10.86 13.96
CA HIS A 165 -6.53 11.57 14.73
C HIS A 165 -6.30 13.09 14.73
N LYS A 166 -5.05 13.55 14.92
CA LYS A 166 -4.71 14.98 14.74
C LYS A 166 -4.98 15.49 13.33
N ARG A 167 -4.73 14.67 12.30
CA ARG A 167 -5.05 15.00 10.90
C ARG A 167 -6.55 15.02 10.64
N ILE A 168 -7.33 14.11 11.21
CA ILE A 168 -8.80 14.11 11.13
C ILE A 168 -9.36 15.33 11.86
N GLN A 169 -8.81 15.71 13.02
CA GLN A 169 -9.18 16.93 13.72
C GLN A 169 -8.83 18.18 12.91
N ALA A 170 -7.67 18.20 12.25
CA ALA A 170 -7.30 19.27 11.32
C ALA A 170 -8.25 19.30 10.10
N ILE A 171 -8.61 18.13 9.54
CA ILE A 171 -9.58 18.00 8.46
C ILE A 171 -10.95 18.50 8.90
N GLY A 172 -11.45 18.12 10.07
CA GLY A 172 -12.69 18.66 10.66
C GLY A 172 -12.64 20.17 10.86
N SER A 173 -11.49 20.72 11.28
CA SER A 173 -11.30 22.17 11.40
C SER A 173 -11.26 22.88 10.03
N THR A 174 -10.71 22.23 8.99
CA THR A 174 -10.66 22.76 7.61
C THR A 174 -11.97 22.59 6.84
N LEU A 175 -12.76 21.55 7.13
CA LEU A 175 -14.14 21.45 6.67
C LEU A 175 -15.04 22.49 7.36
N GLY A 176 -14.70 22.93 8.57
CA GLY A 176 -15.29 24.11 9.21
C GLY A 176 -15.08 25.42 8.43
N LEU A 177 -14.05 25.50 7.58
CA LEU A 177 -13.81 26.61 6.65
C LEU A 177 -14.58 26.47 5.32
N SER A 178 -15.17 25.29 5.03
CA SER A 178 -16.16 25.10 3.95
C SER A 178 -17.50 25.79 4.26
N ASN A 179 -17.60 26.55 5.34
CA ASN A 179 -18.74 27.41 5.59
C ASN A 179 -18.81 28.55 4.55
N HIS A 180 -17.69 28.97 3.93
CA HIS A 180 -17.74 29.97 2.86
C HIS A 180 -18.35 29.39 1.57
N THR A 181 -17.92 28.20 1.15
CA THR A 181 -18.50 27.49 -0.01
C THR A 181 -19.94 27.04 0.24
N MET A 182 -20.28 26.61 1.45
CA MET A 182 -21.66 26.27 1.81
C MET A 182 -22.55 27.52 1.86
N LYS A 183 -22.08 28.64 2.43
CA LYS A 183 -22.79 29.94 2.39
C LYS A 183 -22.91 30.51 0.98
N LEU A 184 -21.94 30.26 0.09
CA LEU A 184 -22.04 30.68 -1.32
C LEU A 184 -23.15 29.93 -2.06
N ILE A 185 -23.43 28.68 -1.69
CA ILE A 185 -24.55 27.91 -2.25
C ILE A 185 -25.88 28.39 -1.66
N GLU A 186 -25.93 28.62 -0.35
CA GLU A 186 -27.15 29.09 0.34
C GLU A 186 -27.55 30.51 -0.09
N ARG A 187 -26.59 31.40 -0.36
CA ARG A 187 -26.86 32.74 -0.92
C ARG A 187 -27.53 32.70 -2.29
N ARG A 188 -27.16 31.76 -3.17
CA ARG A 188 -27.74 31.66 -4.51
C ARG A 188 -29.25 31.37 -4.47
N LEU A 189 -29.70 30.56 -3.51
CA LEU A 189 -31.13 30.26 -3.33
C LEU A 189 -31.92 31.43 -2.72
N VAL A 190 -31.30 32.19 -1.80
CA VAL A 190 -31.95 33.36 -1.18
C VAL A 190 -32.04 34.52 -2.16
N GLU A 191 -31.03 34.71 -3.00
CA GLU A 191 -30.99 35.76 -4.02
C GLU A 191 -32.01 35.50 -5.13
N ASP A 192 -32.13 34.24 -5.59
CA ASP A 192 -33.13 33.84 -6.58
C ASP A 192 -34.57 34.09 -6.08
N ARG A 193 -34.85 33.79 -4.81
CA ARG A 193 -36.15 34.08 -4.18
C ARG A 193 -36.47 35.59 -4.16
N LYS A 194 -35.47 36.45 -3.95
CA LYS A 194 -35.66 37.91 -3.96
C LYS A 194 -35.90 38.45 -5.37
N ILE A 195 -35.17 37.96 -6.37
CA ILE A 195 -35.35 38.34 -7.78
C ILE A 195 -36.74 37.91 -8.26
N PHE A 196 -37.18 36.70 -7.93
CA PHE A 196 -38.51 36.20 -8.25
C PHE A 196 -39.62 37.06 -7.63
N LEU A 197 -39.50 37.38 -6.34
CA LEU A 197 -40.50 38.22 -5.65
C LEU A 197 -40.54 39.65 -6.22
N GLY A 198 -39.38 40.22 -6.57
CA GLY A 198 -39.30 41.52 -7.23
C GLY A 198 -39.98 41.53 -8.60
N GLY A 199 -39.74 40.50 -9.42
CA GLY A 199 -40.39 40.35 -10.73
C GLY A 199 -41.92 40.26 -10.63
N MET A 200 -42.44 39.51 -9.66
CA MET A 200 -43.88 39.39 -9.41
C MET A 200 -44.53 40.72 -9.02
N LEU A 201 -43.85 41.54 -8.21
CA LEU A 201 -44.38 42.82 -7.74
C LEU A 201 -44.42 43.85 -8.88
N VAL A 202 -43.38 43.87 -9.72
CA VAL A 202 -43.30 44.77 -10.89
C VAL A 202 -44.39 44.44 -11.91
N THR A 203 -44.63 43.16 -12.20
CA THR A 203 -45.69 42.77 -13.15
C THR A 203 -47.08 43.15 -12.62
N LEU A 204 -47.32 42.97 -11.32
CA LEU A 204 -48.57 43.41 -10.66
C LEU A 204 -48.77 44.92 -10.73
N LEU A 205 -47.70 45.71 -10.52
CA LEU A 205 -47.74 47.17 -10.60
C LEU A 205 -48.07 47.64 -12.03
N ILE A 206 -47.45 47.05 -13.04
CA ILE A 206 -47.70 47.39 -14.45
C ILE A 206 -49.15 47.08 -14.81
N ILE A 207 -49.67 45.90 -14.43
CA ILE A 207 -51.07 45.54 -14.67
C ILE A 207 -52.02 46.50 -13.96
N GLY A 208 -51.76 46.84 -12.69
CA GLY A 208 -52.58 47.78 -11.93
C GLY A 208 -52.59 49.18 -12.54
N LEU A 209 -51.46 49.67 -13.04
CA LEU A 209 -51.35 50.98 -13.67
C LEU A 209 -52.10 51.02 -15.01
N ILE A 210 -52.02 49.94 -15.81
CA ILE A 210 -52.79 49.81 -17.05
C ILE A 210 -54.30 49.83 -16.75
N ILE A 211 -54.76 49.08 -15.75
CA ILE A 211 -56.18 49.06 -15.37
C ILE A 211 -56.62 50.43 -14.88
N TYR A 212 -55.83 51.09 -14.04
CA TYR A 212 -56.14 52.43 -13.54
C TYR A 212 -56.30 53.44 -14.69
N PHE A 213 -55.38 53.43 -15.65
CA PHE A 213 -55.43 54.35 -16.80
C PHE A 213 -56.52 54.00 -17.82
N LEU A 214 -57.03 52.77 -17.82
CA LEU A 214 -58.11 52.32 -18.72
C LEU A 214 -59.50 52.49 -18.09
N VAL A 215 -59.60 52.47 -16.77
CA VAL A 215 -60.86 52.62 -16.01
C VAL A 215 -61.14 54.08 -15.62
N LEU A 216 -60.09 54.90 -15.45
CA LEU A 216 -60.19 56.36 -15.25
C LEU A 216 -60.24 57.09 -16.59
#